data_AF-A0A2N1VTA9-F1
#
_entry.id   AF-A0A2N1VTA9-F1
#
_cell.length_a   1.000
_cell.length_b   1.000
_cell.length_c   1.000
_cell.angle_alpha   90.00
_cell.angle_beta   90.00
_cell.angle_gamma   90.00
#
_symmetry.space_group_name_H-M   'P 1'
#
loop_
_entity.id
_entity.type
_entity.pdbx_description
1 polymer ?
#
loop_
_entity_poly.entity_id
_entity_poly.type
_entity_poly.pdbx_seq_one_letter_code
_entity_poly.pdbx_strand_id
1 'polypeptide(L)'
;MENYLNRIWKFSVQSRGIDQDTKERFSQIMCEVFIAGSDLSQQIGQTASWAQYNTAKYKTIKWLAEKGLGEEIRMKLGSGEPMQRQGGYYAEFSGKPAFIKAQNNADRFSKYLRESTIKSTEFAKTPLHGVMSRVDLLTFQSNISEKLRSMPIEERTQLLYHVNRSQKNHRMELARTSEPFTETRLKSESRNLQELKRITMGNHDEIFERFVELTKNNFQNILYGTENDVVGIHLISYFVSRSTPVLRDRPNERPSRSMGGDKGQKILERIASTIPLSKHGSLLRAIGHNRAQSMILGINQLTTGLFRSLKEFSQMDFVQGTGMDLLTDRILPHLPVYEILSSLRIYHDRELLYLNKLSNSYPPGFGPFALLREDIDSYESFIPLIQKELLRRHGINVNDFFEEGKFIIDLLPTLRPDLSVLLQPDLFNMNLENIIKKIDGITDPKWLEQFSELLLVPKQIMDWRAKVWELLERPVTEQVKSFVDLAIALNTLSKEVGNYEFPLAGAKIKKARFETSLTDLLKGKVDDSMRQFLSAAVQYLTRLPDEIVEVPIDIVRALKEVERILRIEEQALDKRGQKLLNFYILQMARIVGENG
;
A
#
# COMPACT_ATOMS: atom_id res chain seq x y z
N MET A 1 -9.11 0.83 -20.32
CA MET A 1 -8.11 -0.12 -20.85
C MET A 1 -8.55 -0.70 -22.18
N GLU A 2 -9.71 -1.35 -22.27
CA GLU A 2 -10.27 -1.89 -23.52
C GLU A 2 -10.32 -0.85 -24.65
N ASN A 3 -10.77 0.38 -24.39
CA ASN A 3 -10.76 1.45 -25.38
C ASN A 3 -9.36 1.73 -25.97
N TYR A 4 -8.31 1.60 -25.16
CA TYR A 4 -6.93 1.79 -25.61
C TYR A 4 -6.48 0.61 -26.49
N LEU A 5 -6.73 -0.63 -26.04
CA LEU A 5 -6.43 -1.84 -26.82
C LEU A 5 -7.20 -1.87 -28.15
N ASN A 6 -8.47 -1.46 -28.15
CA ASN A 6 -9.28 -1.31 -29.35
C ASN A 6 -8.71 -0.29 -30.33
N ARG A 7 -8.10 0.81 -29.86
CA ARG A 7 -7.44 1.78 -30.75
C ARG A 7 -6.20 1.18 -31.40
N ILE A 8 -5.37 0.45 -30.64
CA ILE A 8 -4.20 -0.26 -31.20
C ILE A 8 -4.64 -1.35 -32.18
N TRP A 9 -5.70 -2.08 -31.85
CA TRP A 9 -6.27 -3.10 -32.74
C TRP A 9 -6.74 -2.49 -34.07
N LYS A 10 -7.50 -1.40 -34.03
CA LYS A 10 -7.92 -0.68 -35.24
C LYS A 10 -6.73 -0.21 -36.07
N PHE A 11 -5.69 0.31 -35.41
CA PHE A 11 -4.46 0.70 -36.09
C PHE A 11 -3.72 -0.51 -36.70
N SER A 12 -3.77 -1.67 -36.05
CA SER A 12 -3.17 -2.91 -36.56
C SER A 12 -3.92 -3.40 -37.82
N VAL A 13 -5.26 -3.30 -37.84
CA VAL A 13 -6.08 -3.60 -39.03
C VAL A 13 -5.69 -2.69 -40.21
N GLN A 14 -5.44 -1.41 -39.94
CA GLN A 14 -5.11 -0.41 -40.96
C GLN A 14 -3.66 -0.49 -41.45
N SER A 15 -2.74 -0.97 -40.62
CA SER A 15 -1.29 -0.94 -40.90
C SER A 15 -0.66 -2.30 -41.20
N ARG A 16 -1.46 -3.37 -41.27
CA ARG A 16 -0.97 -4.71 -41.62
C ARG A 16 -0.61 -4.79 -43.10
N GLY A 17 0.41 -5.60 -43.42
CA GLY A 17 0.71 -5.98 -44.80
C GLY A 17 -0.41 -6.81 -45.42
N ILE A 18 -0.41 -6.95 -46.74
CA ILE A 18 -1.42 -7.71 -47.50
C ILE A 18 -1.45 -9.18 -47.05
N ASP A 19 -0.29 -9.78 -46.82
CA ASP A 19 -0.14 -11.18 -46.39
C ASP A 19 -0.12 -11.36 -44.86
N GLN A 20 -0.30 -10.28 -44.10
CA GLN A 20 -0.17 -10.29 -42.65
C GLN A 20 -1.54 -10.31 -41.96
N ASP A 21 -1.71 -11.22 -40.98
CA ASP A 21 -2.91 -11.19 -40.14
C ASP A 21 -2.88 -10.00 -39.17
N THR A 22 -4.06 -9.54 -38.78
CA THR A 22 -4.21 -8.45 -37.80
C THR A 22 -3.58 -8.81 -36.46
N LYS A 23 -3.66 -10.08 -36.03
CA LYS A 23 -3.07 -10.56 -34.78
C LYS A 23 -1.55 -10.41 -34.78
N GLU A 24 -0.92 -10.89 -35.84
CA GLU A 24 0.54 -10.79 -36.05
C GLU A 24 0.99 -9.33 -36.09
N ARG A 25 0.23 -8.46 -36.77
CA ARG A 25 0.54 -7.02 -36.77
C ARG A 25 0.42 -6.42 -35.36
N PHE A 26 -0.59 -6.82 -34.61
CA PHE A 26 -0.81 -6.34 -33.26
C PHE A 26 0.32 -6.77 -32.31
N SER A 27 0.74 -8.03 -32.36
CA SER A 27 1.82 -8.55 -31.51
C SER A 27 3.19 -7.97 -31.83
N GLN A 28 3.41 -7.48 -33.05
CA GLN A 28 4.58 -6.65 -33.39
C GLN A 28 4.55 -5.26 -32.74
N ILE A 29 3.37 -4.68 -32.56
CA ILE A 29 3.21 -3.33 -31.97
C ILE A 29 3.29 -3.40 -30.44
N MET A 30 2.70 -4.42 -29.85
CA MET A 30 2.65 -4.62 -28.41
C MET A 30 2.92 -6.08 -28.11
N CYS A 31 3.98 -6.38 -27.34
CA CYS A 31 4.31 -7.75 -26.95
C CYS A 31 3.99 -8.04 -25.46
N GLU A 32 3.72 -6.98 -24.68
CA GLU A 32 3.49 -7.09 -23.24
C GLU A 32 2.54 -6.00 -22.74
N VAL A 33 1.64 -6.39 -21.83
CA VAL A 33 0.81 -5.48 -21.05
C VAL A 33 1.27 -5.50 -19.60
N PHE A 34 1.71 -4.35 -19.08
CA PHE A 34 2.12 -4.22 -17.67
C PHE A 34 1.05 -3.52 -16.83
N ILE A 35 0.52 -4.20 -15.82
CA ILE A 35 -0.42 -3.64 -14.85
C ILE A 35 0.36 -3.35 -13.56
N ALA A 36 0.56 -2.07 -13.24
CA ALA A 36 1.17 -1.64 -11.98
C ALA A 36 0.09 -1.38 -10.93
N GLY A 37 0.11 -2.10 -9.81
CA GLY A 37 -0.89 -1.95 -8.74
C GLY A 37 -0.44 -1.06 -7.57
N SER A 38 0.85 -0.77 -7.43
CA SER A 38 1.39 -0.08 -6.25
C SER A 38 0.91 1.37 -6.12
N ASP A 39 0.75 2.10 -7.22
CA ASP A 39 0.25 3.48 -7.16
C ASP A 39 -1.25 3.54 -6.86
N LEU A 40 -1.99 2.47 -7.18
CA LEU A 40 -3.41 2.37 -6.90
C LEU A 40 -3.68 2.08 -5.42
N SER A 41 -2.85 1.26 -4.77
CA SER A 41 -2.97 1.00 -3.33
C SER A 41 -2.79 2.26 -2.48
N GLN A 42 -2.05 3.25 -2.99
CA GLN A 42 -1.96 4.57 -2.37
C GLN A 42 -3.27 5.31 -2.39
N GLN A 43 -4.10 5.13 -3.43
CA GLN A 43 -5.31 5.91 -3.63
C GLN A 43 -6.54 5.30 -2.94
N ILE A 44 -6.61 3.97 -2.87
CA ILE A 44 -7.79 3.24 -2.42
C ILE A 44 -7.49 2.14 -1.39
N GLY A 45 -6.27 2.05 -0.88
CA GLY A 45 -5.85 1.00 0.05
C GLY A 45 -5.51 -0.32 -0.65
N GLN A 46 -4.83 -1.23 0.07
CA GLN A 46 -4.30 -2.44 -0.55
C GLN A 46 -5.39 -3.45 -0.95
N THR A 47 -6.40 -3.66 -0.11
CA THR A 47 -7.49 -4.63 -0.36
C THR A 47 -8.29 -4.25 -1.60
N ALA A 48 -8.73 -3.00 -1.70
CA ALA A 48 -9.48 -2.54 -2.87
C ALA A 48 -8.62 -2.44 -4.13
N SER A 49 -7.35 -2.04 -3.98
CA SER A 49 -6.42 -2.06 -5.10
C SER A 49 -6.20 -3.46 -5.64
N TRP A 50 -6.11 -4.49 -4.78
CA TRP A 50 -6.02 -5.88 -5.19
C TRP A 50 -7.26 -6.36 -5.97
N ALA A 51 -8.46 -6.01 -5.51
CA ALA A 51 -9.70 -6.36 -6.22
C ALA A 51 -9.76 -5.71 -7.62
N GLN A 52 -9.42 -4.42 -7.72
CA GLN A 52 -9.33 -3.73 -9.01
C GLN A 52 -8.22 -4.29 -9.90
N TYR A 53 -7.10 -4.68 -9.31
CA TYR A 53 -5.98 -5.30 -10.01
C TYR A 53 -6.35 -6.63 -10.65
N ASN A 54 -7.03 -7.53 -9.92
CA ASN A 54 -7.53 -8.79 -10.47
C ASN A 54 -8.62 -8.57 -11.52
N THR A 55 -9.48 -7.55 -11.33
CA THR A 55 -10.48 -7.16 -12.32
C THR A 55 -9.83 -6.68 -13.62
N ALA A 56 -8.79 -5.85 -13.53
CA ALA A 56 -8.04 -5.37 -14.69
C ALA A 56 -7.33 -6.51 -15.42
N LYS A 57 -6.71 -7.45 -14.68
CA LYS A 57 -6.14 -8.69 -15.20
C LYS A 57 -7.17 -9.49 -16.01
N TYR A 58 -8.34 -9.77 -15.42
CA TYR A 58 -9.39 -10.52 -16.10
C TYR A 58 -9.89 -9.84 -17.37
N LYS A 59 -10.20 -8.54 -17.32
CA LYS A 59 -10.67 -7.79 -18.50
C LYS A 59 -9.64 -7.80 -19.62
N THR A 60 -8.35 -7.70 -19.28
CA THR A 60 -7.26 -7.75 -20.25
C THR A 60 -7.15 -9.13 -20.89
N ILE A 61 -7.11 -10.19 -20.09
CA ILE A 61 -7.00 -11.57 -20.58
C ILE A 61 -8.22 -11.93 -21.43
N LYS A 62 -9.42 -11.56 -20.99
CA LYS A 62 -10.66 -11.74 -21.75
C LYS A 62 -10.56 -11.08 -23.12
N TRP A 63 -10.15 -9.81 -23.17
CA TRP A 63 -10.00 -9.09 -24.44
C TRP A 63 -8.96 -9.77 -25.35
N LEU A 64 -7.83 -10.23 -24.80
CA LEU A 64 -6.81 -10.95 -25.56
C LEU A 64 -7.33 -12.29 -26.10
N ALA A 65 -8.07 -13.05 -25.29
CA ALA A 65 -8.68 -14.31 -25.69
C ALA A 65 -9.70 -14.12 -26.82
N GLU A 66 -10.57 -13.11 -26.71
CA GLU A 66 -11.55 -12.75 -27.76
C GLU A 66 -10.90 -12.34 -29.09
N LYS A 67 -9.64 -11.88 -29.05
CA LYS A 67 -8.85 -11.54 -30.25
C LYS A 67 -7.89 -12.65 -30.67
N GLY A 68 -7.89 -13.80 -30.00
CA GLY A 68 -6.98 -14.90 -30.26
C GLY A 68 -5.50 -14.54 -30.03
N LEU A 69 -5.24 -13.65 -29.07
CA LEU A 69 -3.91 -13.13 -28.70
C LEU A 69 -3.44 -13.65 -27.32
N GLY A 70 -4.17 -14.59 -26.72
CA GLY A 70 -3.93 -15.07 -25.35
C GLY A 70 -2.54 -15.65 -25.11
N GLU A 71 -1.90 -16.18 -26.16
CA GLU A 71 -0.54 -16.73 -26.10
C GLU A 71 0.55 -15.76 -26.58
N GLU A 72 0.20 -14.83 -27.48
CA GLU A 72 1.15 -13.92 -28.12
C GLU A 72 1.51 -12.74 -27.22
N ILE A 73 0.54 -12.25 -26.45
CA ILE A 73 0.71 -11.06 -25.61
C ILE A 73 0.96 -11.47 -24.17
N ARG A 74 2.15 -11.15 -23.68
CA ARG A 74 2.50 -11.39 -22.28
C ARG A 74 1.78 -10.41 -21.38
N MET A 75 1.42 -10.84 -20.18
CA MET A 75 0.87 -9.97 -19.16
C MET A 75 1.80 -9.93 -17.96
N LYS A 76 2.33 -8.76 -17.67
CA LYS A 76 3.21 -8.53 -16.54
C LYS A 76 2.48 -7.80 -15.43
N LEU A 77 2.75 -8.27 -14.23
CA LEU A 77 2.02 -7.92 -13.03
C LEU A 77 2.98 -7.22 -12.05
N GLY A 78 2.67 -5.97 -11.72
CA GLY A 78 3.43 -5.17 -10.76
C GLY A 78 3.08 -5.58 -9.33
N SER A 79 3.96 -6.38 -8.72
CA SER A 79 3.76 -7.00 -7.40
C SER A 79 4.44 -6.23 -6.26
N GLY A 80 4.29 -4.90 -6.22
CA GLY A 80 5.00 -4.05 -5.25
C GLY A 80 4.41 -4.02 -3.84
N GLU A 81 3.16 -4.43 -3.64
CA GLU A 81 2.42 -4.32 -2.37
C GLU A 81 2.05 -5.69 -1.81
N PRO A 82 2.09 -5.97 -0.50
CA PRO A 82 1.75 -7.27 0.13
C PRO A 82 0.58 -8.03 -0.50
N MET A 83 -0.58 -7.39 -0.71
CA MET A 83 -1.75 -8.04 -1.37
C MET A 83 -1.47 -8.46 -2.82
N GLN A 84 -0.69 -7.65 -3.54
CA GLN A 84 -0.29 -7.85 -4.94
C GLN A 84 1.03 -8.65 -5.07
N ARG A 85 1.78 -8.81 -3.96
CA ARG A 85 3.13 -9.38 -3.82
C ARG A 85 3.14 -10.90 -3.83
N GLN A 86 2.02 -11.56 -4.10
CA GLN A 86 1.89 -13.03 -4.24
C GLN A 86 2.68 -13.62 -5.43
N GLY A 87 3.76 -12.96 -5.87
CA GLY A 87 4.81 -13.45 -6.75
C GLY A 87 6.10 -12.61 -6.69
N GLY A 88 6.17 -11.57 -5.85
CA GLY A 88 7.23 -10.53 -5.95
C GLY A 88 8.49 -10.76 -5.10
N TYR A 89 8.49 -11.76 -4.21
CA TYR A 89 9.57 -12.01 -3.27
C TYR A 89 9.79 -13.51 -3.04
N TYR A 90 10.96 -13.87 -2.52
CA TYR A 90 11.25 -15.24 -2.11
C TYR A 90 11.00 -15.40 -0.60
N ALA A 91 10.13 -16.34 -0.25
CA ALA A 91 9.77 -16.65 1.12
C ALA A 91 10.41 -17.99 1.54
N GLU A 92 11.54 -17.92 2.25
CA GLU A 92 12.33 -19.10 2.68
C GLU A 92 11.55 -20.08 3.56
N PHE A 93 10.48 -19.63 4.20
CA PHE A 93 9.65 -20.47 5.06
C PHE A 93 8.55 -21.23 4.32
N SER A 94 8.36 -20.97 3.01
CA SER A 94 7.32 -21.63 2.22
C SER A 94 7.50 -23.15 2.24
N GLY A 95 6.43 -23.89 2.58
CA GLY A 95 6.45 -25.35 2.65
C GLY A 95 7.21 -25.95 3.84
N LYS A 96 7.83 -25.13 4.71
CA LYS A 96 8.48 -25.62 5.93
C LYS A 96 7.45 -26.00 7.00
N PRO A 97 7.75 -26.96 7.89
CA PRO A 97 6.91 -27.26 9.05
C PRO A 97 6.64 -26.02 9.92
N ALA A 98 5.42 -25.91 10.43
CA ALA A 98 5.05 -24.86 11.38
C ALA A 98 5.62 -25.14 12.78
N PHE A 99 5.62 -26.42 13.17
CA PHE A 99 6.01 -26.88 14.49
C PHE A 99 7.38 -27.57 14.49
N ILE A 100 8.11 -27.41 15.59
CA ILE A 100 9.43 -27.98 15.84
C ILE A 100 9.26 -29.29 16.59
N LYS A 101 9.79 -30.37 16.01
CA LYS A 101 9.82 -31.69 16.64
C LYS A 101 10.98 -31.74 17.65
N ALA A 102 10.66 -31.61 18.94
CA ALA A 102 11.60 -31.77 20.05
C ALA A 102 10.93 -32.49 21.22
N GLN A 103 11.70 -33.24 22.01
CA GLN A 103 11.15 -34.02 23.14
C GLN A 103 10.41 -33.13 24.14
N ASN A 104 10.99 -31.99 24.51
CA ASN A 104 10.37 -31.02 25.43
C ASN A 104 9.08 -30.41 24.87
N ASN A 105 8.85 -30.46 23.55
CA ASN A 105 7.62 -29.98 22.94
C ASN A 105 6.50 -31.03 23.02
N ALA A 106 6.84 -32.32 23.11
CA ALA A 106 5.87 -33.39 23.26
C ALA A 106 5.09 -33.26 24.57
N ASP A 107 5.77 -32.91 25.67
CA ASP A 107 5.15 -32.68 26.98
C ASP A 107 4.20 -31.47 26.96
N ARG A 108 4.57 -30.42 26.23
CA ARG A 108 3.70 -29.24 26.04
C ARG A 108 2.47 -29.60 25.23
N PHE A 109 2.64 -30.34 24.15
CA PHE A 109 1.53 -30.78 23.33
C PHE A 109 0.56 -31.68 24.11
N SER A 110 1.04 -32.62 24.90
CA SER A 110 0.17 -33.51 25.69
C SER A 110 -0.61 -32.79 26.79
N LYS A 111 -0.08 -31.68 27.32
CA LYS A 111 -0.74 -30.85 28.34
C LYS A 111 -1.92 -30.06 27.79
N TYR A 112 -1.83 -29.53 26.57
CA TYR A 112 -2.83 -28.59 26.03
C TYR A 112 -3.66 -29.14 24.86
N LEU A 113 -3.12 -30.08 24.07
CA LEU A 113 -3.73 -30.52 22.82
C LEU A 113 -4.26 -31.95 22.93
N ARG A 114 -5.35 -32.21 22.21
CA ARG A 114 -5.88 -33.58 22.03
C ARG A 114 -5.01 -34.37 21.08
N GLU A 115 -4.98 -35.70 21.20
CA GLU A 115 -4.14 -36.57 20.36
C GLU A 115 -4.33 -36.36 18.85
N SER A 116 -5.56 -36.11 18.39
CA SER A 116 -5.85 -35.83 16.97
C SER A 116 -5.19 -34.52 16.50
N THR A 117 -5.19 -33.51 17.35
CA THR A 117 -4.56 -32.20 17.10
C THR A 117 -3.04 -32.35 17.10
N ILE A 118 -2.48 -33.11 18.05
CA ILE A 118 -1.05 -33.43 18.09
C ILE A 118 -0.59 -34.09 16.79
N LYS A 119 -1.30 -35.13 16.32
CA LYS A 119 -0.99 -35.78 15.02
C LYS A 119 -1.07 -34.80 13.86
N SER A 120 -2.02 -33.87 13.87
CA SER A 120 -2.17 -32.86 12.82
C SER A 120 -0.99 -31.89 12.76
N THR A 121 -0.34 -31.59 13.91
CA THR A 121 0.85 -30.72 13.93
C THR A 121 2.02 -31.28 13.11
N GLU A 122 2.11 -32.60 12.96
CA GLU A 122 3.18 -33.24 12.20
C GLU A 122 3.09 -32.96 10.69
N PHE A 123 1.88 -32.70 10.20
CA PHE A 123 1.60 -32.41 8.79
C PHE A 123 1.46 -30.91 8.51
N ALA A 124 1.44 -30.09 9.56
CA ALA A 124 1.25 -28.66 9.46
C ALA A 124 2.43 -27.99 8.76
N LYS A 125 2.21 -27.46 7.56
CA LYS A 125 3.24 -26.80 6.74
C LYS A 125 2.80 -25.41 6.38
N THR A 126 3.75 -24.47 6.36
CA THR A 126 3.50 -23.11 5.92
C THR A 126 3.10 -23.15 4.45
N PRO A 127 2.00 -22.48 4.04
CA PRO A 127 1.58 -22.45 2.64
C PRO A 127 2.67 -21.87 1.74
N LEU A 128 2.52 -22.02 0.43
CA LEU A 128 3.45 -21.42 -0.51
C LEU A 128 3.26 -19.90 -0.54
N HIS A 129 4.33 -19.14 -0.32
CA HIS A 129 4.35 -17.67 -0.35
C HIS A 129 5.21 -17.13 -1.49
N GLY A 130 5.05 -15.84 -1.79
CA GLY A 130 5.87 -15.13 -2.76
C GLY A 130 5.83 -15.78 -4.14
N VAL A 131 6.99 -15.98 -4.76
CA VAL A 131 7.12 -16.61 -6.09
C VAL A 131 6.49 -17.99 -6.24
N MET A 132 6.27 -18.70 -5.14
CA MET A 132 5.63 -20.02 -5.17
C MET A 132 4.11 -19.93 -5.00
N SER A 133 3.57 -18.77 -4.59
CA SER A 133 2.13 -18.63 -4.30
C SER A 133 1.26 -18.40 -5.54
N ARG A 134 1.84 -17.85 -6.62
CA ARG A 134 1.14 -17.72 -7.90
C ARG A 134 1.97 -18.16 -9.09
N VAL A 135 1.28 -18.77 -10.03
CA VAL A 135 1.82 -19.31 -11.28
C VAL A 135 1.91 -18.26 -12.40
N ASP A 136 1.35 -17.07 -12.18
CA ASP A 136 1.27 -15.95 -13.13
C ASP A 136 2.47 -14.98 -13.03
N LEU A 137 3.45 -15.28 -12.17
CA LEU A 137 4.66 -14.49 -12.08
C LEU A 137 5.49 -14.65 -13.34
N LEU A 138 5.75 -13.57 -14.07
CA LEU A 138 6.58 -13.59 -15.28
C LEU A 138 7.90 -12.82 -15.16
N THR A 139 8.15 -12.08 -14.08
CA THR A 139 9.39 -11.30 -13.94
C THR A 139 9.89 -11.26 -12.51
N PHE A 140 11.16 -11.63 -12.33
CA PHE A 140 11.89 -11.38 -11.09
C PHE A 140 12.12 -9.88 -10.92
N GLN A 141 11.55 -9.29 -9.86
CA GLN A 141 11.81 -7.90 -9.47
C GLN A 141 13.15 -7.77 -8.75
N SER A 142 13.62 -6.54 -8.52
CA SER A 142 14.94 -6.28 -7.94
C SER A 142 15.21 -7.03 -6.63
N ASN A 143 14.22 -7.09 -5.72
CA ASN A 143 14.41 -7.73 -4.41
C ASN A 143 14.70 -9.23 -4.58
N ILE A 144 13.88 -9.93 -5.36
CA ILE A 144 14.12 -11.35 -5.62
C ILE A 144 15.38 -11.57 -6.46
N SER A 145 15.71 -10.70 -7.41
CA SER A 145 16.96 -10.80 -8.16
C SER A 145 18.18 -10.75 -7.24
N GLU A 146 18.21 -9.85 -6.26
CA GLU A 146 19.29 -9.83 -5.25
C GLU A 146 19.27 -11.08 -4.38
N LYS A 147 18.10 -11.53 -3.93
CA LYS A 147 17.99 -12.74 -3.12
C LYS A 147 18.50 -13.98 -3.87
N LEU A 148 18.16 -14.12 -5.16
CA LEU A 148 18.66 -15.16 -6.05
C LEU A 148 20.18 -15.10 -6.24
N ARG A 149 20.80 -13.92 -6.18
CA ARG A 149 22.26 -13.79 -6.24
C ARG A 149 22.93 -14.35 -4.99
N SER A 150 22.35 -14.08 -3.82
CA SER A 150 22.87 -14.59 -2.53
C SER A 150 22.53 -16.07 -2.26
N MET A 151 21.63 -16.67 -3.03
CA MET A 151 21.14 -18.02 -2.79
C MET A 151 22.16 -19.10 -3.21
N PRO A 152 22.30 -20.19 -2.45
CA PRO A 152 23.08 -21.35 -2.86
C PRO A 152 22.67 -21.88 -4.24
N ILE A 153 23.63 -22.38 -5.02
CA ILE A 153 23.41 -22.80 -6.42
C ILE A 153 22.32 -23.90 -6.51
N GLU A 154 22.30 -24.83 -5.56
CA GLU A 154 21.35 -25.94 -5.52
C GLU A 154 19.92 -25.42 -5.34
N GLU A 155 19.68 -24.62 -4.30
CA GLU A 155 18.37 -24.00 -4.03
C GLU A 155 17.91 -23.12 -5.19
N ARG A 156 18.83 -22.33 -5.75
CA ARG A 156 18.53 -21.46 -6.89
C ARG A 156 18.09 -22.26 -8.11
N THR A 157 18.77 -23.38 -8.39
CA THR A 157 18.44 -24.25 -9.52
C THR A 157 17.05 -24.88 -9.34
N GLN A 158 16.75 -25.38 -8.14
CA GLN A 158 15.43 -25.93 -7.83
C GLN A 158 14.33 -24.87 -7.98
N LEU A 159 14.54 -23.68 -7.41
CA LEU A 159 13.59 -22.57 -7.51
C LEU A 159 13.32 -22.19 -8.97
N LEU A 160 14.35 -21.98 -9.78
CA LEU A 160 14.20 -21.63 -11.19
C LEU A 160 13.50 -22.73 -12.00
N TYR A 161 13.80 -24.00 -11.73
CA TYR A 161 13.12 -25.13 -12.35
C TYR A 161 11.62 -25.12 -12.06
N HIS A 162 11.23 -24.98 -10.78
CA HIS A 162 9.83 -24.99 -10.38
C HIS A 162 9.06 -23.78 -10.90
N VAL A 163 9.66 -22.58 -10.86
CA VAL A 163 9.05 -21.36 -11.44
C VAL A 163 8.82 -21.54 -12.94
N ASN A 164 9.82 -22.03 -13.68
CA ASN A 164 9.68 -22.25 -15.13
C ASN A 164 8.58 -23.28 -15.45
N ARG A 165 8.53 -24.39 -14.71
CA ARG A 165 7.51 -25.42 -14.89
C ARG A 165 6.10 -24.88 -14.58
N SER A 166 5.97 -24.11 -13.51
CA SER A 166 4.72 -23.46 -13.11
C SER A 166 4.22 -22.48 -14.17
N GLN A 167 5.09 -21.62 -14.69
CA GLN A 167 4.77 -20.68 -15.76
C GLN A 167 4.34 -21.40 -17.05
N LYS A 168 5.03 -22.49 -17.42
CA LYS A 168 4.69 -23.28 -18.61
C LYS A 168 3.28 -23.89 -18.47
N ASN A 169 2.97 -24.47 -17.32
CA ASN A 169 1.64 -25.01 -17.02
C ASN A 169 0.57 -23.93 -17.10
N HIS A 170 0.81 -22.76 -16.49
CA HIS A 170 -0.15 -21.66 -16.52
C HIS A 170 -0.44 -21.16 -17.95
N ARG A 171 0.59 -21.05 -18.79
CA ARG A 171 0.41 -20.66 -20.20
C ARG A 171 -0.41 -21.70 -20.97
N MET A 172 -0.15 -22.99 -20.77
CA MET A 172 -0.94 -24.06 -21.40
C MET A 172 -2.40 -24.05 -20.93
N GLU A 173 -2.66 -23.77 -19.66
CA GLU A 173 -4.03 -23.63 -19.17
C GLU A 173 -4.75 -22.42 -19.77
N LEU A 174 -4.09 -21.26 -19.83
CA LEU A 174 -4.67 -20.05 -20.45
C LEU A 174 -4.94 -20.25 -21.94
N ALA A 175 -4.03 -20.91 -22.66
CA ALA A 175 -4.19 -21.30 -24.06
C ALA A 175 -5.45 -22.15 -24.26
N ARG A 176 -5.54 -23.29 -23.54
CA ARG A 176 -6.67 -24.22 -23.59
C ARG A 176 -8.01 -23.53 -23.27
N THR A 177 -8.03 -22.63 -22.29
CA THR A 177 -9.25 -21.87 -21.95
C THR A 177 -9.59 -20.80 -23.01
N SER A 178 -8.61 -20.34 -23.79
CA SER A 178 -8.78 -19.32 -24.83
C SER A 178 -9.20 -19.88 -26.19
N GLU A 179 -8.82 -21.12 -26.54
CA GLU A 179 -9.15 -21.79 -27.82
C GLU A 179 -10.65 -21.71 -28.22
N PRO A 180 -11.63 -21.91 -27.30
CA PRO A 180 -13.04 -21.89 -27.69
C PRO A 180 -13.54 -20.51 -28.15
N PHE A 181 -12.89 -19.42 -27.72
CA PHE A 181 -13.27 -18.05 -28.08
C PHE A 181 -12.96 -17.73 -29.54
N THR A 182 -12.03 -18.45 -30.16
CA THR A 182 -11.63 -18.27 -31.57
C THR A 182 -12.32 -19.26 -32.51
N GLU A 183 -12.64 -20.47 -32.07
CA GLU A 183 -13.03 -21.56 -32.96
C GLU A 183 -14.54 -21.84 -33.02
N THR A 184 -15.31 -21.47 -31.99
CA THR A 184 -16.75 -21.78 -31.96
C THR A 184 -17.64 -20.58 -32.30
N ARG A 185 -18.38 -20.67 -33.43
CA ARG A 185 -19.46 -19.71 -33.81
C ARG A 185 -20.67 -19.76 -32.86
N LEU A 186 -20.78 -20.82 -32.04
CA LEU A 186 -21.83 -20.98 -31.05
C LEU A 186 -21.39 -20.35 -29.73
N LYS A 187 -22.15 -19.33 -29.29
CA LYS A 187 -21.98 -18.62 -28.01
C LYS A 187 -22.11 -19.56 -26.81
N SER A 188 -21.09 -20.36 -26.53
CA SER A 188 -20.83 -21.01 -25.24
C SER A 188 -20.20 -20.01 -24.24
N GLU A 189 -20.56 -18.73 -24.37
CA GLU A 189 -19.94 -17.60 -23.68
C GLU A 189 -19.99 -17.78 -22.16
N SER A 190 -21.03 -18.38 -21.57
CA SER A 190 -21.17 -18.45 -20.11
C SER A 190 -20.13 -19.36 -19.42
N ARG A 191 -19.96 -20.61 -19.86
CA ARG A 191 -19.09 -21.58 -19.17
C ARG A 191 -17.61 -21.24 -19.32
N ASN A 192 -17.18 -20.87 -20.52
CA ASN A 192 -15.78 -20.56 -20.80
C ASN A 192 -15.38 -19.21 -20.17
N LEU A 193 -16.28 -18.21 -20.15
CA LEU A 193 -16.04 -16.98 -19.38
C LEU A 193 -15.99 -17.24 -17.88
N GLN A 194 -16.79 -18.16 -17.35
CA GLN A 194 -16.72 -18.56 -15.94
C GLN A 194 -15.40 -19.25 -15.60
N GLU A 195 -14.91 -20.15 -16.46
CA GLU A 195 -13.60 -20.80 -16.28
C GLU A 195 -12.46 -19.78 -16.37
N LEU A 196 -12.50 -18.88 -17.36
CA LEU A 196 -11.53 -17.80 -17.48
C LEU A 196 -11.56 -16.86 -16.28
N LYS A 197 -12.75 -16.49 -15.79
CA LYS A 197 -12.94 -15.67 -14.58
C LYS A 197 -12.38 -16.38 -13.35
N ARG A 198 -12.61 -17.69 -13.21
CA ARG A 198 -12.07 -18.51 -12.10
C ARG A 198 -10.54 -18.56 -12.11
N ILE A 199 -9.91 -18.78 -13.27
CA ILE A 199 -8.44 -18.84 -13.40
C ILE A 199 -7.79 -17.48 -13.13
N THR A 200 -8.48 -16.38 -13.45
CA THR A 200 -7.90 -15.03 -13.39
C THR A 200 -8.22 -14.26 -12.10
N MET A 201 -9.46 -14.31 -11.62
CA MET A 201 -9.96 -13.59 -10.44
C MET A 201 -10.19 -14.51 -9.22
N GLY A 202 -10.32 -15.82 -9.43
CA GLY A 202 -10.83 -16.74 -8.42
C GLY A 202 -12.36 -16.74 -8.34
N ASN A 203 -12.91 -17.20 -7.21
CA ASN A 203 -14.35 -17.22 -6.99
C ASN A 203 -14.87 -15.81 -6.72
N HIS A 204 -15.97 -15.44 -7.36
CA HIS A 204 -16.64 -14.17 -7.10
C HIS A 204 -17.41 -14.26 -5.79
N ASP A 205 -17.23 -13.26 -4.94
CA ASP A 205 -17.87 -13.19 -3.63
C ASP A 205 -18.39 -11.76 -3.37
N GLU A 206 -19.71 -11.60 -3.42
CA GLU A 206 -20.38 -10.31 -3.19
C GLU A 206 -20.14 -9.77 -1.77
N ILE A 207 -19.99 -10.66 -0.79
CA ILE A 207 -19.71 -10.32 0.61
C ILE A 207 -18.32 -9.68 0.69
N PHE A 208 -17.36 -10.27 -0.01
CA PHE A 208 -16.01 -9.74 -0.09
C PHE A 208 -15.95 -8.40 -0.82
N GLU A 209 -16.71 -8.22 -1.91
CA GLU A 209 -16.80 -6.92 -2.62
C GLU A 209 -17.38 -5.81 -1.73
N ARG A 210 -18.37 -6.13 -0.88
CA ARG A 210 -18.88 -5.17 0.11
C ARG A 210 -17.82 -4.78 1.13
N PHE A 211 -17.03 -5.75 1.60
CA PHE A 211 -15.89 -5.48 2.48
C PHE A 211 -14.80 -4.63 1.79
N VAL A 212 -14.52 -4.89 0.51
CA VAL A 212 -13.59 -4.11 -0.32
C VAL A 212 -13.97 -2.63 -0.33
N GLU A 213 -15.25 -2.30 -0.55
CA GLU A 213 -15.69 -0.91 -0.57
C GLU A 213 -15.57 -0.23 0.80
N LEU A 214 -15.84 -0.94 1.90
CA LEU A 214 -15.60 -0.43 3.25
C LEU A 214 -14.13 -0.12 3.50
N THR A 215 -13.23 -1.05 3.13
CA THR A 215 -11.79 -0.84 3.30
C THR A 215 -11.28 0.35 2.49
N LYS A 216 -11.81 0.56 1.28
CA LYS A 216 -11.50 1.73 0.46
C LYS A 216 -11.93 3.01 1.14
N ASN A 217 -13.18 3.09 1.60
CA ASN A 217 -13.72 4.31 2.20
C ASN A 217 -13.00 4.65 3.50
N ASN A 218 -12.77 3.67 4.39
CA ASN A 218 -12.06 3.88 5.64
C ASN A 218 -10.60 4.29 5.40
N PHE A 219 -9.92 3.66 4.44
CA PHE A 219 -8.56 4.05 4.06
C PHE A 219 -8.53 5.51 3.57
N GLN A 220 -9.46 5.90 2.69
CA GLN A 220 -9.52 7.26 2.16
C GLN A 220 -9.85 8.27 3.26
N ASN A 221 -10.85 8.01 4.09
CA ASN A 221 -11.22 8.93 5.16
C ASN A 221 -10.07 9.15 6.16
N ILE A 222 -9.27 8.12 6.47
CA ILE A 222 -8.09 8.25 7.34
C ILE A 222 -6.94 8.98 6.64
N LEU A 223 -6.58 8.60 5.42
CA LEU A 223 -5.35 9.11 4.80
C LEU A 223 -5.56 10.47 4.12
N TYR A 224 -6.72 10.63 3.50
CA TYR A 224 -7.08 11.73 2.63
C TYR A 224 -8.04 12.71 3.29
N GLY A 225 -8.84 12.25 4.26
CA GLY A 225 -9.88 13.05 4.91
C GLY A 225 -11.21 12.99 4.17
N THR A 226 -12.23 13.59 4.76
CA THR A 226 -13.55 13.76 4.15
C THR A 226 -13.61 15.06 3.34
N GLU A 227 -14.80 15.46 2.86
CA GLU A 227 -14.97 16.78 2.22
C GLU A 227 -14.87 17.94 3.23
N ASN A 228 -15.13 17.67 4.51
CA ASN A 228 -15.00 18.66 5.58
C ASN A 228 -13.53 18.86 5.97
N ASP A 229 -12.71 17.83 5.76
CA ASP A 229 -11.28 17.86 6.04
C ASP A 229 -10.55 18.44 4.82
N VAL A 230 -10.16 19.71 4.91
CA VAL A 230 -9.46 20.45 3.83
C VAL A 230 -8.17 19.71 3.39
N VAL A 231 -7.53 19.00 4.31
CA VAL A 231 -6.27 18.26 4.12
C VAL A 231 -6.33 16.92 4.85
N GLY A 232 -5.46 15.97 4.50
CA GLY A 232 -5.36 14.65 5.13
C GLY A 232 -3.98 14.35 5.72
N ILE A 233 -3.81 13.17 6.32
CA ILE A 233 -2.54 12.67 6.88
C ILE A 233 -1.46 12.51 5.80
N HIS A 234 -1.85 12.21 4.56
CA HIS A 234 -0.92 12.04 3.43
C HIS A 234 -0.01 13.26 3.19
N LEU A 235 -0.39 14.45 3.65
CA LEU A 235 0.42 15.66 3.58
C LEU A 235 1.74 15.51 4.37
N ILE A 236 1.68 14.86 5.52
CA ILE A 236 2.89 14.60 6.32
C ILE A 236 3.81 13.66 5.55
N SER A 237 3.25 12.58 4.99
CA SER A 237 3.99 11.64 4.15
C SER A 237 4.64 12.34 2.96
N TYR A 238 3.96 13.32 2.38
CA TYR A 238 4.48 14.16 1.30
C TYR A 238 5.77 14.90 1.71
N PHE A 239 5.72 15.68 2.79
CA PHE A 239 6.87 16.48 3.23
C PHE A 239 8.02 15.64 3.78
N VAL A 240 7.72 14.53 4.46
CA VAL A 240 8.73 13.54 4.86
C VAL A 240 9.44 12.94 3.64
N SER A 241 8.67 12.53 2.61
CA SER A 241 9.22 11.95 1.38
C SER A 241 10.10 12.95 0.61
N ARG A 242 9.71 14.22 0.59
CA ARG A 242 10.48 15.32 -0.02
C ARG A 242 11.77 15.63 0.71
N SER A 243 11.73 15.61 2.04
CA SER A 243 12.92 15.78 2.89
C SER A 243 13.86 14.58 2.82
N THR A 244 13.38 13.44 2.33
CA THR A 244 14.17 12.22 2.19
C THR A 244 14.82 12.14 0.81
N PRO A 245 16.17 12.12 0.72
CA PRO A 245 16.85 11.96 -0.54
C PRO A 245 16.45 10.68 -1.31
N VAL A 246 16.56 10.76 -2.63
CA VAL A 246 16.17 9.67 -3.53
C VAL A 246 17.28 8.61 -3.52
N LEU A 247 16.96 7.37 -3.14
CA LEU A 247 17.91 6.25 -3.09
C LEU A 247 18.09 5.53 -4.45
N ARG A 248 17.29 5.89 -5.45
CA ARG A 248 17.30 5.33 -6.82
C ARG A 248 17.35 6.46 -7.85
N ASP A 249 17.80 6.16 -9.07
CA ASP A 249 17.78 7.11 -10.20
C ASP A 249 16.36 7.53 -10.68
N ARG A 250 15.31 7.14 -9.97
CA ARG A 250 13.91 7.43 -10.30
C ARG A 250 13.34 8.46 -9.32
N PRO A 251 12.82 9.61 -9.79
CA PRO A 251 12.23 10.62 -8.92
C PRO A 251 11.12 10.03 -8.01
N ASN A 252 11.02 10.48 -6.76
CA ASN A 252 9.97 10.06 -5.82
C ASN A 252 8.57 10.57 -6.21
N GLU A 253 8.50 11.43 -7.22
CA GLU A 253 7.29 12.10 -7.66
C GLU A 253 6.84 11.69 -9.05
N ARG A 254 5.56 11.93 -9.29
CA ARG A 254 4.95 11.77 -10.60
C ARG A 254 5.31 12.99 -11.45
N PRO A 255 6.00 12.84 -12.60
CA PRO A 255 5.96 13.90 -13.59
C PRO A 255 4.50 14.12 -13.98
N SER A 256 4.05 15.37 -13.92
CA SER A 256 2.69 15.72 -14.28
C SER A 256 2.42 15.30 -15.73
N ARG A 257 1.60 14.25 -15.93
CA ARG A 257 1.16 13.86 -17.28
C ARG A 257 0.39 15.03 -17.87
N SER A 258 0.98 15.67 -18.87
CA SER A 258 0.30 16.69 -19.64
C SER A 258 0.44 16.37 -21.12
N MET A 259 -0.66 15.87 -21.70
CA MET A 259 -0.96 16.20 -23.09
C MET A 259 -1.29 17.70 -23.13
N GLY A 260 -0.72 18.40 -24.11
CA GLY A 260 -0.70 19.86 -24.19
C GLY A 260 -2.08 20.53 -24.26
N GLY A 261 -2.06 21.85 -24.04
CA GLY A 261 -3.14 22.77 -24.38
C GLY A 261 -3.82 23.46 -23.19
N ASP A 262 -4.01 22.76 -22.07
CA ASP A 262 -5.11 23.13 -21.15
C ASP A 262 -4.70 23.19 -19.67
N LYS A 263 -3.41 23.45 -19.41
CA LYS A 263 -2.79 23.35 -18.08
C LYS A 263 -3.25 24.43 -17.11
N GLY A 264 -3.34 25.67 -17.58
CA GLY A 264 -3.74 26.81 -16.73
C GLY A 264 -5.20 26.69 -16.30
N GLN A 265 -6.08 26.34 -17.23
CA GLN A 265 -7.52 26.28 -17.01
C GLN A 265 -7.93 25.09 -16.14
N LYS A 266 -7.33 23.90 -16.32
CA LYS A 266 -7.58 22.74 -15.44
C LYS A 266 -6.98 22.84 -14.05
N ILE A 267 -5.86 23.54 -13.90
CA ILE A 267 -5.27 23.82 -12.57
C ILE A 267 -6.06 24.92 -11.86
N LEU A 268 -6.61 25.90 -12.60
CA LEU A 268 -7.55 26.89 -12.07
C LEU A 268 -8.96 26.32 -11.83
N GLU A 269 -9.41 25.32 -12.57
CA GLU A 269 -10.63 24.55 -12.26
C GLU A 269 -10.40 23.66 -11.03
N ARG A 270 -9.20 23.04 -10.89
CA ARG A 270 -8.74 22.39 -9.64
C ARG A 270 -8.38 23.35 -8.52
N ILE A 271 -8.26 24.65 -8.85
CA ILE A 271 -8.17 25.92 -8.11
C ILE A 271 -9.49 26.46 -7.52
N ALA A 272 -10.54 26.29 -8.32
CA ALA A 272 -11.87 26.86 -8.16
C ALA A 272 -12.96 25.83 -7.83
N SER A 273 -12.60 24.56 -7.61
CA SER A 273 -13.43 23.46 -7.08
C SER A 273 -12.90 22.89 -5.74
N THR A 274 -12.25 23.73 -4.92
CA THR A 274 -10.93 23.49 -4.28
C THR A 274 -10.95 24.00 -2.83
N ILE A 275 -10.71 23.25 -1.76
CA ILE A 275 -9.76 22.19 -1.51
C ILE A 275 -10.46 21.22 -0.56
N PRO A 276 -10.70 19.98 -1.00
CA PRO A 276 -10.10 18.93 -0.21
C PRO A 276 -9.17 18.11 -1.11
N LEU A 277 -7.88 18.10 -0.76
CA LEU A 277 -6.90 17.17 -1.36
C LEU A 277 -7.37 15.71 -1.26
N SER A 278 -8.39 15.46 -0.42
CA SER A 278 -9.00 14.17 -0.23
C SER A 278 -9.50 13.50 -1.52
N LYS A 279 -9.97 14.29 -2.51
CA LYS A 279 -10.54 13.78 -3.77
C LYS A 279 -9.50 13.37 -4.82
N HIS A 280 -8.28 13.88 -4.73
CA HIS A 280 -7.28 13.74 -5.80
C HIS A 280 -6.17 12.71 -5.48
N GLY A 281 -6.11 12.23 -4.24
CA GLY A 281 -5.13 11.25 -3.79
C GLY A 281 -3.70 11.81 -3.73
N SER A 282 -2.73 10.94 -3.41
CA SER A 282 -1.33 11.36 -3.23
C SER A 282 -0.61 11.65 -4.55
N LEU A 283 0.18 12.73 -4.56
CA LEU A 283 1.14 13.08 -5.64
C LEU A 283 2.43 12.24 -5.57
N LEU A 284 2.66 11.54 -4.46
CA LEU A 284 3.81 10.67 -4.27
C LEU A 284 3.69 9.40 -5.13
N ARG A 285 4.85 8.85 -5.49
CA ARG A 285 4.93 7.44 -5.92
C ARG A 285 4.77 6.53 -4.71
N ALA A 286 4.23 5.33 -4.95
CA ALA A 286 3.98 4.34 -3.90
C ALA A 286 5.17 4.10 -2.95
N ILE A 287 6.37 3.95 -3.49
CA ILE A 287 7.59 3.68 -2.69
C ILE A 287 7.91 4.85 -1.74
N GLY A 288 7.82 6.09 -2.25
CA GLY A 288 8.07 7.29 -1.44
C GLY A 288 7.03 7.43 -0.33
N HIS A 289 5.77 7.10 -0.63
CA HIS A 289 4.68 7.13 0.33
C HIS A 289 4.80 6.05 1.40
N ASN A 290 4.99 4.78 1.03
CA ASN A 290 5.16 3.66 1.96
C ASN A 290 6.33 3.93 2.94
N ARG A 291 7.47 4.42 2.41
CA ARG A 291 8.63 4.79 3.21
C ARG A 291 8.31 5.91 4.20
N ALA A 292 7.65 6.98 3.75
CA ALA A 292 7.30 8.08 4.62
C ALA A 292 6.26 7.68 5.68
N GLN A 293 5.23 6.94 5.29
CA GLN A 293 4.10 6.60 6.14
C GLN A 293 4.39 5.42 7.09
N SER A 294 4.83 4.28 6.58
CA SER A 294 5.00 3.07 7.42
C SER A 294 6.34 3.04 8.12
N MET A 295 7.43 3.34 7.40
CA MET A 295 8.76 3.24 7.96
C MET A 295 9.08 4.43 8.89
N ILE A 296 8.87 5.66 8.41
CA ILE A 296 9.24 6.89 9.15
C ILE A 296 8.15 7.34 10.12
N LEU A 297 6.88 7.46 9.69
CA LEU A 297 5.78 7.90 10.55
C LEU A 297 5.26 6.79 11.49
N GLY A 298 5.41 5.51 11.12
CA GLY A 298 4.89 4.39 11.90
C GLY A 298 3.39 4.10 11.66
N ILE A 299 2.78 4.69 10.63
CA ILE A 299 1.40 4.37 10.23
C ILE A 299 1.45 3.26 9.18
N ASN A 300 0.99 2.06 9.54
CA ASN A 300 1.12 0.89 8.68
C ASN A 300 0.12 0.98 7.52
N GLN A 301 0.63 1.20 6.31
CA GLN A 301 -0.19 1.39 5.13
C GLN A 301 -0.95 0.12 4.71
N LEU A 302 -0.39 -1.06 5.00
CA LEU A 302 -1.07 -2.33 4.73
C LEU A 302 -2.39 -2.45 5.48
N THR A 303 -2.45 -1.88 6.69
CA THR A 303 -3.57 -2.08 7.63
C THR A 303 -4.38 -0.82 7.89
N THR A 304 -4.00 0.32 7.31
CA THR A 304 -4.70 1.60 7.53
C THR A 304 -6.17 1.46 7.12
N GLY A 305 -7.09 1.59 8.09
CA GLY A 305 -8.54 1.48 7.89
C GLY A 305 -9.06 0.04 7.80
N LEU A 306 -8.18 -0.97 7.86
CA LEU A 306 -8.56 -2.37 7.79
C LEU A 306 -9.34 -2.80 9.04
N PHE A 307 -8.85 -2.44 10.22
CA PHE A 307 -9.41 -2.91 11.50
C PHE A 307 -10.74 -2.23 11.81
N ARG A 308 -10.86 -0.95 11.48
CA ARG A 308 -12.13 -0.23 11.45
C ARG A 308 -13.12 -0.91 10.51
N SER A 309 -12.67 -1.31 9.32
CA SER A 309 -13.55 -2.01 8.36
C SER A 309 -13.98 -3.38 8.87
N LEU A 310 -13.11 -4.12 9.57
CA LEU A 310 -13.48 -5.36 10.24
C LEU A 310 -14.54 -5.12 11.32
N LYS A 311 -14.38 -4.06 12.13
CA LYS A 311 -15.34 -3.67 13.15
C LYS A 311 -16.70 -3.29 12.55
N GLU A 312 -16.71 -2.38 11.59
CA GLU A 312 -17.94 -1.96 10.90
C GLU A 312 -18.62 -3.14 10.23
N PHE A 313 -17.87 -3.99 9.52
CA PHE A 313 -18.42 -5.18 8.87
C PHE A 313 -18.99 -6.19 9.87
N SER A 314 -18.33 -6.40 11.02
CA SER A 314 -18.83 -7.31 12.07
C SER A 314 -20.17 -6.91 12.66
N GLN A 315 -20.51 -5.61 12.58
CA GLN A 315 -21.74 -5.02 13.08
C GLN A 315 -22.85 -4.95 12.02
N MET A 316 -22.57 -5.34 10.78
CA MET A 316 -23.57 -5.35 9.72
C MET A 316 -24.44 -6.60 9.78
N ASP A 317 -25.72 -6.41 9.44
CA ASP A 317 -26.67 -7.51 9.28
C ASP A 317 -26.53 -8.16 7.90
N PHE A 318 -26.48 -9.50 7.91
CA PHE A 318 -26.46 -10.32 6.71
C PHE A 318 -27.51 -11.42 6.79
N VAL A 319 -28.10 -11.76 5.64
CA VAL A 319 -29.10 -12.85 5.54
C VAL A 319 -28.45 -14.23 5.77
N GLN A 320 -27.16 -14.35 5.50
CA GLN A 320 -26.45 -15.64 5.40
C GLN A 320 -25.72 -16.06 6.69
N GLY A 321 -25.74 -15.25 7.75
CA GLY A 321 -25.03 -15.51 8.99
C GLY A 321 -24.69 -14.22 9.74
N THR A 322 -23.99 -14.33 10.87
CA THR A 322 -23.51 -13.15 11.59
C THR A 322 -22.32 -12.51 10.87
N GLY A 323 -22.11 -11.20 11.04
CA GLY A 323 -20.95 -10.52 10.49
C GLY A 323 -19.62 -11.16 10.90
N MET A 324 -19.53 -11.68 12.13
CA MET A 324 -18.33 -12.36 12.65
C MET A 324 -18.05 -13.70 11.98
N ASP A 325 -19.08 -14.50 11.71
CA ASP A 325 -18.92 -15.79 11.01
C ASP A 325 -18.45 -15.54 9.58
N LEU A 326 -19.09 -14.59 8.89
CA LEU A 326 -18.73 -14.20 7.53
C LEU A 326 -17.32 -13.60 7.44
N LEU A 327 -16.87 -12.85 8.45
CA LEU A 327 -15.48 -12.38 8.51
C LEU A 327 -14.51 -13.56 8.47
N THR A 328 -14.74 -14.57 9.30
CA THR A 328 -13.82 -15.72 9.46
C THR A 328 -13.80 -16.61 8.22
N ASP A 329 -14.96 -16.83 7.61
CA ASP A 329 -15.12 -17.78 6.52
C ASP A 329 -14.93 -17.17 5.13
N ARG A 330 -15.26 -15.88 4.96
CA ARG A 330 -15.35 -15.24 3.64
C ARG A 330 -14.42 -14.05 3.46
N ILE A 331 -13.92 -13.43 4.54
CA ILE A 331 -13.05 -12.24 4.43
C ILE A 331 -11.60 -12.57 4.76
N LEU A 332 -11.32 -13.09 5.96
CA LEU A 332 -9.96 -13.41 6.42
C LEU A 332 -9.16 -14.30 5.44
N PRO A 333 -9.75 -15.30 4.73
CA PRO A 333 -9.01 -16.11 3.75
C PRO A 333 -8.37 -15.31 2.61
N HIS A 334 -8.92 -14.15 2.28
CA HIS A 334 -8.40 -13.30 1.20
C HIS A 334 -7.29 -12.34 1.67
N LEU A 335 -7.14 -12.13 2.98
CA LEU A 335 -6.15 -11.22 3.54
C LEU A 335 -4.77 -11.88 3.70
N PRO A 336 -3.64 -11.17 3.54
CA PRO A 336 -2.28 -11.65 3.75
C PRO A 336 -1.96 -11.52 5.24
N VAL A 337 -2.53 -12.42 6.02
CA VAL A 337 -2.51 -12.36 7.50
C VAL A 337 -1.10 -12.38 8.08
N TYR A 338 -0.16 -13.10 7.46
CA TYR A 338 1.25 -13.11 7.87
C TYR A 338 1.86 -11.71 7.71
N GLU A 339 1.72 -11.10 6.54
CA GLU A 339 2.23 -9.77 6.25
C GLU A 339 1.56 -8.68 7.09
N ILE A 340 0.26 -8.83 7.39
CA ILE A 340 -0.48 -7.93 8.29
C ILE A 340 0.16 -7.95 9.68
N LEU A 341 0.29 -9.13 10.30
CA LEU A 341 0.86 -9.26 11.65
C LEU A 341 2.32 -8.83 11.68
N SER A 342 3.12 -9.24 10.69
CA SER A 342 4.53 -8.89 10.59
C SER A 342 4.73 -7.39 10.42
N SER A 343 3.98 -6.75 9.52
CA SER A 343 4.10 -5.30 9.27
C SER A 343 3.64 -4.49 10.48
N LEU A 344 2.54 -4.91 11.14
CA LEU A 344 2.08 -4.27 12.38
C LEU A 344 3.16 -4.36 13.46
N ARG A 345 3.67 -5.56 13.72
CA ARG A 345 4.67 -5.77 14.77
C ARG A 345 5.93 -4.93 14.53
N ILE A 346 6.43 -4.90 13.28
CA ILE A 346 7.71 -4.26 12.97
C ILE A 346 7.58 -2.74 12.89
N TYR A 347 6.57 -2.23 12.19
CA TYR A 347 6.55 -0.82 11.79
C TYR A 347 5.55 0.02 12.56
N HIS A 348 4.48 -0.55 13.10
CA HIS A 348 3.40 0.26 13.64
C HIS A 348 3.79 0.98 14.93
N ASP A 349 3.58 2.29 14.97
CA ASP A 349 3.68 3.10 16.18
C ASP A 349 2.31 3.15 16.87
N ARG A 350 2.09 2.24 17.83
CA ARG A 350 0.81 2.09 18.55
C ARG A 350 0.39 3.35 19.31
N GLU A 351 1.36 4.09 19.82
CA GLU A 351 1.12 5.31 20.60
C GLU A 351 0.98 6.55 19.71
N LEU A 352 1.23 6.41 18.40
CA LEU A 352 1.24 7.49 17.43
C LEU A 352 2.17 8.64 17.86
N LEU A 353 3.29 8.32 18.54
CA LEU A 353 4.24 9.28 19.09
C LEU A 353 4.65 10.33 18.05
N TYR A 354 5.00 9.89 16.85
CA TYR A 354 5.50 10.78 15.80
C TYR A 354 4.39 11.57 15.10
N LEU A 355 3.20 10.99 14.94
CA LEU A 355 2.04 11.72 14.43
C LEU A 355 1.60 12.81 15.43
N ASN A 356 1.62 12.50 16.73
CA ASN A 356 1.20 13.39 17.80
C ASN A 356 2.08 14.64 17.90
N LYS A 357 3.37 14.56 17.54
CA LYS A 357 4.27 15.73 17.42
C LYS A 357 3.75 16.78 16.42
N LEU A 358 2.99 16.34 15.42
CA LEU A 358 2.45 17.19 14.36
C LEU A 358 1.00 17.61 14.60
N SER A 359 0.36 17.13 15.67
CA SER A 359 -1.07 17.40 15.96
C SER A 359 -1.40 18.89 16.03
N ASN A 360 -0.53 19.70 16.62
CA ASN A 360 -0.70 21.15 16.72
C ASN A 360 -0.59 21.90 15.38
N SER A 361 -0.22 21.20 14.30
CA SER A 361 -0.22 21.74 12.94
C SER A 361 -1.57 21.61 12.24
N TYR A 362 -2.50 20.84 12.82
CA TYR A 362 -3.85 20.62 12.32
C TYR A 362 -4.90 21.30 13.22
N PRO A 363 -6.11 21.59 12.70
CA PRO A 363 -7.21 22.09 13.53
C PRO A 363 -7.58 21.10 14.65
N PRO A 364 -8.06 21.60 15.81
CA PRO A 364 -8.61 20.75 16.85
C PRO A 364 -9.78 19.90 16.33
N GLY A 365 -9.86 18.64 16.78
CA GLY A 365 -10.93 17.73 16.35
C GLY A 365 -10.79 17.22 14.91
N PHE A 366 -9.58 17.27 14.34
CA PHE A 366 -9.30 16.77 12.99
C PHE A 366 -9.71 15.30 12.82
N GLY A 367 -10.74 15.06 12.00
CA GLY A 367 -11.40 13.76 11.83
C GLY A 367 -10.45 12.61 11.51
N PRO A 368 -9.52 12.75 10.55
CA PRO A 368 -8.58 11.69 10.18
C PRO A 368 -7.76 11.10 11.33
N PHE A 369 -7.40 11.93 12.33
CA PHE A 369 -6.67 11.46 13.50
C PHE A 369 -7.56 10.61 14.42
N ALA A 370 -8.81 11.03 14.62
CA ALA A 370 -9.79 10.26 15.38
C ALA A 370 -10.09 8.92 14.69
N LEU A 371 -10.30 8.92 13.37
CA LEU A 371 -10.54 7.70 12.60
C LEU A 371 -9.36 6.73 12.65
N LEU A 372 -8.12 7.24 12.58
CA LEU A 372 -6.92 6.41 12.73
C LEU A 372 -6.83 5.83 14.15
N ARG A 373 -7.20 6.60 15.18
CA ARG A 373 -7.22 6.11 16.55
C ARG A 373 -8.25 4.99 16.73
N GLU A 374 -9.45 5.16 16.21
CA GLU A 374 -10.50 4.13 16.22
C GLU A 374 -10.07 2.84 15.49
N ASP A 375 -9.30 2.97 14.41
CA ASP A 375 -8.69 1.84 13.70
C ASP A 375 -7.72 1.06 14.60
N ILE A 376 -6.85 1.77 15.34
CA ILE A 376 -5.88 1.19 16.29
C ILE A 376 -6.58 0.58 17.51
N ASP A 377 -7.58 1.26 18.06
CA ASP A 377 -8.33 0.77 19.23
C ASP A 377 -9.07 -0.53 18.90
N SER A 378 -9.34 -0.81 17.62
CA SER A 378 -9.95 -2.05 17.14
C SER A 378 -8.95 -3.24 17.09
N TYR A 379 -7.66 -3.03 17.30
CA TYR A 379 -6.64 -4.08 17.18
C TYR A 379 -6.85 -5.22 18.16
N GLU A 380 -7.17 -4.91 19.41
CA GLU A 380 -7.33 -5.91 20.47
C GLU A 380 -8.42 -6.94 20.13
N SER A 381 -9.50 -6.49 19.47
CA SER A 381 -10.62 -7.36 19.10
C SER A 381 -10.33 -8.26 17.90
N PHE A 382 -9.51 -7.80 16.93
CA PHE A 382 -9.37 -8.47 15.64
C PHE A 382 -8.01 -9.11 15.38
N ILE A 383 -6.92 -8.68 16.04
CA ILE A 383 -5.61 -9.37 15.96
C ILE A 383 -5.75 -10.86 16.28
N PRO A 384 -6.47 -11.29 17.33
CA PRO A 384 -6.61 -12.71 17.64
C PRO A 384 -7.25 -13.53 16.52
N LEU A 385 -8.20 -12.94 15.77
CA LEU A 385 -8.82 -13.61 14.62
C LEU A 385 -7.83 -13.78 13.46
N ILE A 386 -7.00 -12.77 13.22
CA ILE A 386 -5.93 -12.81 12.21
C ILE A 386 -4.87 -13.86 12.59
N GLN A 387 -4.53 -13.97 13.88
CA GLN A 387 -3.62 -15.00 14.41
C GLN A 387 -4.19 -16.41 14.26
N LYS A 388 -5.48 -16.61 14.56
CA LYS A 388 -6.17 -17.88 14.32
C LYS A 388 -6.14 -18.27 12.85
N GLU A 389 -6.42 -17.32 11.96
CA GLU A 389 -6.36 -17.54 10.51
C GLU A 389 -4.93 -17.88 10.04
N LEU A 390 -3.91 -17.20 10.57
CA LEU A 390 -2.51 -17.51 10.27
C LEU A 390 -2.20 -18.98 10.58
N LEU A 391 -2.60 -19.47 11.75
CA LEU A 391 -2.37 -20.87 12.11
C LEU A 391 -3.22 -21.82 11.27
N ARG A 392 -4.49 -21.48 11.00
CA ARG A 392 -5.43 -22.30 10.21
C ARG A 392 -4.89 -22.60 8.83
N ARG A 393 -4.20 -21.65 8.21
CA ARG A 393 -3.56 -21.80 6.88
C ARG A 393 -2.48 -22.87 6.79
N HIS A 394 -1.99 -23.35 7.93
CA HIS A 394 -1.06 -24.48 7.97
C HIS A 394 -1.76 -25.83 7.86
N GLY A 395 -3.09 -25.85 7.70
CA GLY A 395 -3.89 -27.06 7.45
C GLY A 395 -4.34 -27.79 8.72
N ILE A 396 -4.45 -27.07 9.85
CA ILE A 396 -4.83 -27.66 11.15
C ILE A 396 -6.08 -27.03 11.73
N ASN A 397 -6.78 -27.78 12.58
CA ASN A 397 -7.80 -27.21 13.46
C ASN A 397 -7.11 -26.39 14.56
N VAL A 398 -7.50 -25.13 14.68
CA VAL A 398 -6.83 -24.17 15.56
C VAL A 398 -7.45 -24.04 16.94
N ASN A 399 -8.64 -24.61 17.19
CA ASN A 399 -9.40 -24.32 18.41
C ASN A 399 -8.65 -24.69 19.70
N ASP A 400 -7.93 -25.81 19.70
CA ASP A 400 -7.18 -26.28 20.88
C ASP A 400 -5.92 -25.43 21.18
N PHE A 401 -5.49 -24.55 20.27
CA PHE A 401 -4.30 -23.70 20.45
C PHE A 401 -4.61 -22.36 21.10
N PHE A 402 -5.89 -22.02 21.29
CA PHE A 402 -6.33 -20.72 21.78
C PHE A 402 -7.27 -20.85 22.97
N GLU A 403 -6.98 -20.12 24.04
CA GLU A 403 -7.83 -19.97 25.23
C GLU A 403 -8.32 -18.52 25.31
N GLU A 404 -9.63 -18.32 25.50
CA GLU A 404 -10.25 -16.98 25.53
C GLU A 404 -9.88 -16.10 24.32
N GLY A 405 -9.68 -16.74 23.16
CA GLY A 405 -9.29 -16.08 21.92
C GLY A 405 -7.78 -15.83 21.78
N LYS A 406 -6.97 -15.99 22.83
CA LYS A 406 -5.51 -15.76 22.81
C LYS A 406 -4.75 -17.07 22.64
N PHE A 407 -3.63 -17.03 21.91
CA PHE A 407 -2.78 -18.23 21.75
C PHE A 407 -2.17 -18.65 23.08
N ILE A 408 -2.10 -19.95 23.34
CA ILE A 408 -1.53 -20.47 24.59
C ILE A 408 -0.02 -20.20 24.61
N ILE A 409 0.44 -19.38 25.57
CA ILE A 409 1.84 -18.92 25.63
C ILE A 409 2.82 -20.09 25.75
N ASP A 410 2.46 -21.12 26.51
CA ASP A 410 3.32 -22.29 26.73
C ASP A 410 3.54 -23.11 25.43
N LEU A 411 2.70 -22.92 24.41
CA LEU A 411 2.88 -23.55 23.10
C LEU A 411 3.80 -22.76 22.17
N LEU A 412 4.24 -21.54 22.51
CA LEU A 412 5.12 -20.73 21.65
C LEU A 412 6.45 -21.43 21.28
N PRO A 413 7.15 -22.13 22.20
CA PRO A 413 8.36 -22.89 21.87
C PRO A 413 8.15 -24.04 20.88
N THR A 414 6.91 -24.48 20.71
CA THR A 414 6.57 -25.56 19.78
C THR A 414 6.55 -25.08 18.32
N LEU A 415 6.45 -23.78 18.10
CA LEU A 415 6.39 -23.15 16.77
C LEU A 415 7.76 -22.68 16.30
N ARG A 416 7.92 -22.51 14.99
CA ARG A 416 9.06 -21.81 14.41
C ARG A 416 9.13 -20.35 14.94
N PRO A 417 10.32 -19.81 15.26
CA PRO A 417 10.43 -18.50 15.93
C PRO A 417 9.70 -17.33 15.27
N ASP A 418 9.65 -17.28 13.94
CA ASP A 418 8.91 -16.26 13.18
C ASP A 418 7.40 -16.35 13.40
N LEU A 419 6.83 -17.57 13.51
CA LEU A 419 5.43 -17.74 13.86
C LEU A 419 5.20 -17.43 15.34
N SER A 420 6.12 -17.83 16.22
CA SER A 420 6.03 -17.57 17.65
C SER A 420 5.94 -16.08 17.95
N VAL A 421 6.74 -15.22 17.29
CA VAL A 421 6.66 -13.76 17.52
C VAL A 421 5.34 -13.15 17.05
N LEU A 422 4.68 -13.74 16.04
CA LEU A 422 3.41 -13.26 15.48
C LEU A 422 2.18 -13.80 16.22
N LEU A 423 2.31 -14.96 16.86
CA LEU A 423 1.23 -15.63 17.61
C LEU A 423 1.24 -15.30 19.11
N GLN A 424 2.11 -14.40 19.57
CA GLN A 424 2.08 -13.92 20.95
C GLN A 424 0.71 -13.29 21.28
N PRO A 425 0.14 -13.51 22.48
CA PRO A 425 -1.13 -12.88 22.86
C PRO A 425 -1.11 -11.35 22.79
N ASP A 426 0.03 -10.75 23.13
CA ASP A 426 0.30 -9.35 22.83
C ASP A 426 1.31 -9.28 21.68
N LEU A 427 0.80 -8.97 20.48
CA LEU A 427 1.59 -8.84 19.25
C LEU A 427 2.70 -7.79 19.37
N PHE A 428 2.59 -6.81 20.28
CA PHE A 428 3.54 -5.72 20.43
C PHE A 428 4.51 -5.92 21.60
N ASN A 429 4.39 -7.02 22.36
CA ASN A 429 5.32 -7.31 23.44
C ASN A 429 6.73 -7.55 22.88
N MET A 430 7.71 -6.88 23.48
CA MET A 430 9.13 -6.98 23.14
C MET A 430 9.98 -7.47 24.32
N ASN A 431 9.38 -7.72 25.48
CA ASN A 431 10.10 -8.12 26.69
C ASN A 431 10.20 -9.65 26.77
N LEU A 432 11.41 -10.15 26.49
CA LEU A 432 11.73 -11.57 26.50
C LEU A 432 11.48 -12.22 27.88
N GLU A 433 11.90 -11.57 28.96
CA GLU A 433 11.73 -12.11 30.33
C GLU A 433 10.26 -12.27 30.69
N ASN A 434 9.41 -11.31 30.32
CA ASN A 434 7.97 -11.37 30.57
C ASN A 434 7.29 -12.53 29.83
N ILE A 435 7.83 -12.94 28.69
CA ILE A 435 7.33 -14.06 27.89
C ILE A 435 7.82 -15.38 28.50
N ILE A 436 9.13 -15.51 28.74
CA ILE A 436 9.74 -16.74 29.30
C ILE A 436 9.16 -17.07 30.66
N LYS A 437 8.91 -16.09 31.54
CA LYS A 437 8.29 -16.32 32.87
C LYS A 437 6.92 -17.00 32.80
N LYS A 438 6.25 -16.96 31.65
CA LYS A 438 4.93 -17.56 31.42
C LYS A 438 5.00 -18.86 30.61
N ILE A 439 6.21 -19.31 30.26
CA ILE A 439 6.47 -20.58 29.58
C ILE A 439 6.99 -21.55 30.63
N ASP A 440 6.34 -22.70 30.75
CA ASP A 440 6.75 -23.75 31.67
C ASP A 440 7.83 -24.63 31.04
N GLY A 441 8.75 -25.13 31.86
CA GLY A 441 9.77 -26.11 31.47
C GLY A 441 10.93 -25.56 30.63
N ILE A 442 11.74 -26.46 30.08
CA ILE A 442 12.98 -26.12 29.37
C ILE A 442 12.66 -25.75 27.91
N THR A 443 13.15 -24.59 27.46
CA THR A 443 13.08 -24.11 26.08
C THR A 443 14.39 -24.41 25.35
N ASP A 444 14.32 -24.76 24.06
CA ASP A 444 15.52 -24.97 23.23
C ASP A 444 16.33 -23.66 23.13
N PRO A 445 17.64 -23.66 23.50
CA PRO A 445 18.50 -22.48 23.39
C PRO A 445 18.57 -21.89 21.97
N LYS A 446 18.55 -22.71 20.93
CA LYS A 446 18.61 -22.23 19.53
C LYS A 446 17.33 -21.51 19.13
N TRP A 447 16.18 -22.05 19.55
CA TRP A 447 14.90 -21.39 19.36
C TRP A 447 14.88 -20.05 20.10
N LEU A 448 15.39 -20.03 21.33
CA LEU A 448 15.39 -18.83 22.18
C LEU A 448 16.25 -17.71 21.58
N GLU A 449 17.42 -18.05 21.05
CA GLU A 449 18.30 -17.12 20.35
C GLU A 449 17.58 -16.47 19.16
N GLN A 450 17.06 -17.28 18.23
CA GLN A 450 16.33 -16.78 17.04
C GLN A 450 15.06 -16.00 17.41
N PHE A 451 14.31 -16.48 18.41
CA PHE A 451 13.13 -15.80 18.91
C PHE A 451 13.50 -14.43 19.48
N SER A 452 14.59 -14.34 20.25
CA SER A 452 15.05 -13.08 20.84
C SER A 452 15.49 -12.07 19.78
N GLU A 453 16.17 -12.50 18.72
CA GLU A 453 16.58 -11.63 17.61
C GLU A 453 15.36 -11.02 16.92
N LEU A 454 14.38 -11.85 16.55
CA LEU A 454 13.13 -11.39 15.93
C LEU A 454 12.28 -10.53 16.87
N LEU A 455 12.30 -10.83 18.17
CA LEU A 455 11.56 -10.08 19.19
C LEU A 455 12.07 -8.64 19.30
N LEU A 456 13.38 -8.42 19.11
CA LEU A 456 14.06 -7.12 19.24
C LEU A 456 13.97 -6.23 17.99
N VAL A 457 13.64 -6.79 16.82
CA VAL A 457 13.52 -6.03 15.55
C VAL A 457 12.68 -4.76 15.70
N PRO A 458 11.45 -4.79 16.26
CA PRO A 458 10.63 -3.58 16.39
C PRO A 458 11.29 -2.49 17.23
N LYS A 459 11.99 -2.87 18.31
CA LYS A 459 12.72 -1.92 19.16
C LYS A 459 13.83 -1.22 18.38
N GLN A 460 14.61 -1.97 17.60
CA GLN A 460 15.67 -1.39 16.77
C GLN A 460 15.09 -0.41 15.73
N ILE A 461 13.94 -0.76 15.13
CA ILE A 461 13.22 0.12 14.20
C ILE A 461 12.77 1.41 14.90
N MET A 462 12.22 1.32 16.12
CA MET A 462 11.85 2.49 16.92
C MET A 462 13.06 3.39 17.23
N ASP A 463 14.20 2.81 17.61
CA ASP A 463 15.43 3.54 17.93
C ASP A 463 15.97 4.31 16.71
N TRP A 464 15.96 3.69 15.52
CA TRP A 464 16.37 4.38 14.29
C TRP A 464 15.36 5.43 13.86
N ARG A 465 14.06 5.15 14.01
CA ARG A 465 13.00 6.11 13.74
C ARG A 465 13.14 7.36 14.61
N ALA A 466 13.49 7.21 15.88
CA ALA A 466 13.74 8.36 16.77
C ALA A 466 14.82 9.28 16.20
N LYS A 467 15.95 8.72 15.75
CA LYS A 467 17.05 9.47 15.11
C LYS A 467 16.65 10.13 13.79
N VAL A 468 15.73 9.51 13.03
CA VAL A 468 15.15 10.14 11.84
C VAL A 468 14.36 11.39 12.23
N TRP A 469 13.56 11.31 13.29
CA TRP A 469 12.75 12.42 13.74
C TRP A 469 13.54 13.54 14.42
N GLU A 470 14.69 13.26 15.04
CA GLU A 470 15.63 14.30 15.50
C GLU A 470 16.04 15.25 14.37
N LEU A 471 16.11 14.75 13.12
CA LEU A 471 16.42 15.55 11.94
C LEU A 471 15.18 16.19 11.31
N LEU A 472 14.08 15.44 11.23
CA LEU A 472 12.90 15.81 10.44
C LEU A 472 11.83 16.60 11.19
N GLU A 473 11.78 16.51 12.53
CA GLU A 473 10.66 17.04 13.32
C GLU A 473 10.41 18.51 13.03
N ARG A 474 11.41 19.36 13.22
CA ARG A 474 11.26 20.81 12.99
C ARG A 474 10.94 21.14 11.52
N PRO A 475 11.73 20.74 10.51
CA PRO A 475 11.46 21.14 9.13
C PRO A 475 10.10 20.63 8.63
N VAL A 476 9.72 19.39 8.96
CA VAL A 476 8.43 18.82 8.55
C VAL A 476 7.27 19.50 9.27
N THR A 477 7.38 19.78 10.58
CA THR A 477 6.33 20.48 11.34
C THR A 477 6.06 21.87 10.76
N GLU A 478 7.11 22.63 10.46
CA GLU A 478 6.96 23.96 9.88
C GLU A 478 6.31 23.90 8.49
N GLN A 479 6.71 22.95 7.63
CA GLN A 479 6.11 22.75 6.31
C GLN A 479 4.64 22.34 6.37
N VAL A 480 4.31 21.35 7.21
CA VAL A 480 2.94 20.86 7.39
C VAL A 480 2.05 21.99 7.88
N LYS A 481 2.47 22.71 8.93
CA LYS A 481 1.71 23.83 9.49
C LYS A 481 1.46 24.93 8.46
N SER A 482 2.51 25.36 7.75
CA SER A 482 2.38 26.37 6.69
C SER A 482 1.43 25.96 5.58
N PHE A 483 1.47 24.69 5.18
CA PHE A 483 0.57 24.18 4.16
C PHE A 483 -0.88 24.07 4.66
N VAL A 484 -1.09 23.60 5.89
CA VAL A 484 -2.42 23.51 6.49
C VAL A 484 -3.05 24.90 6.59
N ASP A 485 -2.30 25.89 7.08
CA ASP A 485 -2.75 27.29 7.16
C ASP A 485 -3.11 27.85 5.79
N LEU A 486 -2.27 27.61 4.78
CA LEU A 486 -2.54 28.01 3.38
C LEU A 486 -3.81 27.34 2.85
N ALA A 487 -3.98 26.04 3.07
CA ALA A 487 -5.12 25.29 2.57
C ALA A 487 -6.43 25.75 3.22
N ILE A 488 -6.42 26.02 4.53
CA ILE A 488 -7.56 26.58 5.25
C ILE A 488 -7.90 27.96 4.70
N ALA A 489 -6.91 28.85 4.55
CA ALA A 489 -7.14 30.19 4.02
C ALA A 489 -7.75 30.15 2.60
N LEU A 490 -7.23 29.29 1.72
CA LEU A 490 -7.77 29.09 0.38
C LEU A 490 -9.20 28.53 0.40
N ASN A 491 -9.50 27.58 1.29
CA ASN A 491 -10.84 27.02 1.41
C ASN A 491 -11.85 28.05 1.95
N THR A 492 -11.46 28.87 2.94
CA THR A 492 -12.30 29.97 3.44
C THR A 492 -12.59 30.97 2.34
N LEU A 493 -11.56 31.43 1.62
CA LEU A 493 -11.72 32.33 0.48
C LEU A 493 -12.60 31.71 -0.61
N SER A 494 -12.42 30.44 -0.94
CA SER A 494 -13.27 29.76 -1.94
C SER A 494 -14.74 29.72 -1.53
N LYS A 495 -15.04 29.57 -0.23
CA LYS A 495 -16.42 29.58 0.27
C LYS A 495 -17.04 30.98 0.26
N GLU A 496 -16.25 32.00 0.58
CA GLU A 496 -16.70 33.41 0.55
C GLU A 496 -16.91 33.90 -0.89
N VAL A 497 -16.06 33.44 -1.80
CA VAL A 497 -15.99 33.89 -3.19
C VAL A 497 -16.91 33.10 -4.13
N GLY A 498 -17.36 31.89 -3.75
CA GLY A 498 -18.30 31.08 -4.51
C GLY A 498 -19.66 31.73 -4.82
N ASN A 499 -19.93 32.91 -4.26
CA ASN A 499 -21.10 33.76 -4.57
C ASN A 499 -20.86 34.80 -5.68
N TYR A 500 -19.64 34.91 -6.22
CA TYR A 500 -19.29 35.90 -7.26
C TYR A 500 -18.71 35.20 -8.50
N GLU A 501 -19.35 35.37 -9.67
CA GLU A 501 -18.77 34.99 -10.95
C GLU A 501 -17.59 35.91 -11.27
N PHE A 502 -16.38 35.35 -11.40
CA PHE A 502 -15.22 36.12 -11.85
C PHE A 502 -15.21 36.27 -13.38
N PRO A 503 -15.29 37.50 -13.92
CA PRO A 503 -14.92 37.72 -15.31
C PRO A 503 -13.40 37.54 -15.48
N LEU A 504 -13.01 36.82 -16.53
CA LEU A 504 -11.62 36.46 -16.88
C LEU A 504 -10.74 37.65 -17.32
N ALA A 505 -11.10 38.89 -16.99
CA ALA A 505 -10.44 40.08 -17.50
C ALA A 505 -9.73 40.89 -16.40
N GLY A 506 -8.41 40.72 -16.32
CA GLY A 506 -7.48 41.85 -16.32
C GLY A 506 -7.47 42.85 -15.14
N ALA A 507 -7.45 42.41 -13.89
CA ALA A 507 -7.04 43.29 -12.79
C ALA A 507 -5.53 43.15 -12.49
N LYS A 508 -4.76 44.21 -12.74
CA LYS A 508 -3.37 44.34 -12.24
C LYS A 508 -3.43 45.00 -10.87
N ILE A 509 -3.38 44.20 -9.80
CA ILE A 509 -2.96 44.69 -8.47
C ILE A 509 -1.62 45.44 -8.67
N LYS A 510 -1.39 46.56 -7.97
CA LYS A 510 -0.09 47.28 -7.97
C LYS A 510 1.00 46.38 -7.39
N LYS A 511 1.54 45.56 -8.28
CA LYS A 511 2.58 44.54 -8.18
C LYS A 511 3.93 45.19 -8.44
N ALA A 512 4.82 45.27 -7.44
CA ALA A 512 6.19 45.71 -7.72
C ALA A 512 7.28 45.10 -6.82
N ARG A 513 6.96 44.53 -5.66
CA ARG A 513 7.97 43.90 -4.78
C ARG A 513 7.73 42.42 -4.46
N PHE A 514 6.48 41.97 -4.39
CA PHE A 514 6.16 40.57 -4.08
C PHE A 514 6.29 39.65 -5.30
N GLU A 515 5.88 40.11 -6.48
CA GLU A 515 5.94 39.29 -7.70
C GLU A 515 7.36 38.99 -8.17
N THR A 516 8.30 39.92 -8.07
CA THR A 516 9.67 39.73 -8.55
C THR A 516 10.40 38.65 -7.75
N SER A 517 10.26 38.63 -6.42
CA SER A 517 10.86 37.60 -5.56
C SER A 517 10.22 36.21 -5.76
N LEU A 518 8.89 36.13 -5.83
CA LEU A 518 8.16 34.87 -6.04
C LEU A 518 8.33 34.32 -7.45
N THR A 519 8.32 35.17 -8.49
CA THR A 519 8.56 34.70 -9.86
C THR A 519 9.99 34.22 -10.06
N ASP A 520 10.99 34.81 -9.39
CA ASP A 520 12.35 34.30 -9.42
C ASP A 520 12.50 32.97 -8.66
N LEU A 521 11.82 32.79 -7.51
CA LEU A 521 11.76 31.51 -6.80
C LEU A 521 11.01 30.42 -7.58
N LEU A 522 10.01 30.79 -8.38
CA LEU A 522 9.21 29.87 -9.20
C LEU A 522 9.83 29.56 -10.57
N LYS A 523 10.89 30.27 -11.00
CA LYS A 523 11.56 30.07 -12.31
C LYS A 523 12.43 28.81 -12.42
N GLY A 524 12.59 28.03 -11.34
CA GLY A 524 13.32 26.76 -11.33
C GLY A 524 12.51 25.57 -11.90
N LYS A 525 13.22 24.62 -12.56
CA LYS A 525 12.75 23.41 -13.29
C LYS A 525 11.22 23.12 -13.26
N VAL A 526 10.64 23.21 -14.45
CA VAL A 526 9.22 23.19 -14.88
C VAL A 526 8.35 21.98 -14.45
N ASP A 527 8.88 20.98 -13.76
CA ASP A 527 8.19 19.70 -13.53
C ASP A 527 7.67 19.44 -12.10
N ASP A 528 7.77 20.41 -11.19
CA ASP A 528 7.35 20.24 -9.80
C ASP A 528 5.84 20.56 -9.60
N SER A 529 5.05 19.55 -9.27
CA SER A 529 3.60 19.67 -9.00
C SER A 529 3.25 20.59 -7.83
N MET A 530 4.10 20.68 -6.80
CA MET A 530 3.87 21.59 -5.67
C MET A 530 4.16 23.04 -6.08
N ARG A 531 5.22 23.29 -6.83
CA ARG A 531 5.48 24.64 -7.39
C ARG A 531 4.36 25.09 -8.33
N GLN A 532 3.78 24.16 -9.11
CA GLN A 532 2.59 24.45 -9.93
C GLN A 532 1.37 24.80 -9.06
N PHE A 533 1.13 24.04 -7.99
CA PHE A 533 0.05 24.34 -7.03
C PHE A 533 0.26 25.70 -6.36
N LEU A 534 1.46 25.98 -5.83
CA LEU A 534 1.79 27.24 -5.18
C LEU A 534 1.70 28.42 -6.15
N SER A 535 2.19 28.26 -7.39
CA SER A 535 2.03 29.28 -8.43
C SER A 535 0.57 29.58 -8.73
N ALA A 536 -0.27 28.55 -8.79
CA ALA A 536 -1.69 28.73 -9.06
C ALA A 536 -2.46 29.27 -7.83
N ALA A 537 -2.05 28.89 -6.61
CA ALA A 537 -2.55 29.49 -5.37
C ALA A 537 -2.21 30.98 -5.32
N VAL A 538 -0.99 31.39 -5.68
CA VAL A 538 -0.63 32.82 -5.80
C VAL A 538 -1.47 33.51 -6.86
N GLN A 539 -1.68 32.90 -8.03
CA GLN A 539 -2.56 33.46 -9.06
C GLN A 539 -4.00 33.61 -8.59
N TYR A 540 -4.50 32.67 -7.79
CA TYR A 540 -5.84 32.72 -7.21
C TYR A 540 -5.95 33.82 -6.14
N LEU A 541 -5.01 33.83 -5.19
CA LEU A 541 -4.92 34.83 -4.11
C LEU A 541 -4.73 36.27 -4.63
N THR A 542 -4.15 36.43 -5.82
CA THR A 542 -3.95 37.74 -6.47
C THR A 542 -5.07 38.15 -7.41
N ARG A 543 -6.14 37.34 -7.53
CA ARG A 543 -7.39 37.72 -8.23
C ARG A 543 -8.36 38.29 -7.22
N LEU A 544 -8.28 39.61 -7.00
CA LEU A 544 -9.28 40.36 -6.25
C LEU A 544 -10.11 41.23 -7.21
N PRO A 545 -11.43 41.38 -6.99
CA PRO A 545 -12.26 42.35 -7.70
C PRO A 545 -11.72 43.79 -7.53
N ASP A 546 -11.85 44.63 -8.56
CA ASP A 546 -11.40 46.03 -8.56
C ASP A 546 -12.07 46.91 -7.46
N GLU A 547 -13.15 46.42 -6.85
CA GLU A 547 -13.94 47.11 -5.82
C GLU A 547 -13.38 46.93 -4.39
N ILE A 548 -12.46 45.99 -4.17
CA ILE A 548 -11.85 45.74 -2.86
C ILE A 548 -10.58 46.58 -2.71
N VAL A 549 -10.68 47.67 -1.95
CA VAL A 549 -9.60 48.65 -1.73
C VAL A 549 -8.49 48.12 -0.81
N GLU A 550 -8.81 47.18 0.10
CA GLU A 550 -7.85 46.58 1.03
C GLU A 550 -7.81 45.06 0.90
N VAL A 551 -6.60 44.50 0.75
CA VAL A 551 -6.39 43.06 0.67
C VAL A 551 -6.70 42.42 2.04
N PRO A 552 -7.63 41.46 2.13
CA PRO A 552 -7.89 40.72 3.37
C PRO A 552 -6.62 40.17 4.02
N ILE A 553 -6.53 40.28 5.34
CA ILE A 553 -5.36 39.81 6.11
C ILE A 553 -5.06 38.33 5.84
N ASP A 554 -6.10 37.52 5.61
CA ASP A 554 -5.97 36.09 5.30
C ASP A 554 -5.23 35.83 3.97
N ILE A 555 -5.39 36.70 2.98
CA ILE A 555 -4.66 36.62 1.70
C ILE A 555 -3.19 36.97 1.90
N VAL A 556 -2.90 38.01 2.68
CA VAL A 556 -1.51 38.39 3.01
C VAL A 556 -0.82 37.28 3.80
N ARG A 557 -1.51 36.66 4.75
CA ARG A 557 -1.02 35.49 5.50
C ARG A 557 -0.77 34.31 4.57
N ALA A 558 -1.71 33.96 3.71
CA ALA A 558 -1.57 32.87 2.74
C ALA A 558 -0.37 33.06 1.80
N LEU A 559 -0.15 34.29 1.28
CA LEU A 559 1.01 34.60 0.44
C LEU A 559 2.34 34.46 1.19
N LYS A 560 2.39 34.82 2.48
CA LYS A 560 3.57 34.57 3.32
C LYS A 560 3.83 33.09 3.54
N GLU A 561 2.78 32.27 3.71
CA GLU A 561 2.93 30.82 3.84
C GLU A 561 3.45 30.18 2.53
N VAL A 562 3.02 30.65 1.36
CA VAL A 562 3.58 30.19 0.07
C VAL A 562 5.09 30.47 -0.01
N GLU A 563 5.52 31.68 0.33
CA GLU A 563 6.94 32.04 0.35
C GLU A 563 7.73 31.17 1.33
N ARG A 564 7.15 30.90 2.51
CA ARG A 564 7.75 30.03 3.52
C ARG A 564 7.90 28.59 3.04
N ILE A 565 6.88 28.00 2.41
CA ILE A 565 6.94 26.64 1.86
C ILE A 565 8.05 26.55 0.81
N LEU A 566 8.12 27.50 -0.13
CA LEU A 566 9.15 27.51 -1.18
C LEU A 566 10.57 27.58 -0.62
N ARG A 567 10.79 28.39 0.43
CA ARG A 567 12.09 28.49 1.10
C ARG A 567 12.48 27.21 1.84
N ILE A 568 11.52 26.54 2.50
CA ILE A 568 11.82 25.31 3.24
C ILE A 568 12.00 24.12 2.29
N GLU A 569 11.30 24.08 1.14
CA GLU A 569 11.47 23.02 0.14
C GLU A 569 12.88 22.94 -0.46
N GLU A 570 13.58 24.06 -0.63
CA GLU A 570 14.92 24.05 -1.24
C GLU A 570 16.01 23.54 -0.27
N GLN A 571 15.80 23.62 1.05
CA GLN A 571 16.85 23.40 2.06
C GLN A 571 16.36 22.74 3.37
N ALA A 572 15.41 21.79 3.31
CA ALA A 572 14.87 21.15 4.52
C ALA A 572 15.95 20.50 5.41
N LEU A 573 17.00 19.94 4.80
CA LEU A 573 18.18 19.42 5.49
C LEU A 573 19.46 19.82 4.73
N ASP A 574 20.51 20.10 5.49
CA ASP A 574 21.85 20.30 4.96
C ASP A 574 22.45 18.98 4.40
N LYS A 575 23.56 19.06 3.65
CA LYS A 575 24.18 17.88 3.03
C LYS A 575 24.56 16.80 4.05
N ARG A 576 24.90 17.19 5.29
CA ARG A 576 25.23 16.25 6.37
C ARG A 576 23.98 15.55 6.89
N GLY A 577 22.91 16.30 7.18
CA GLY A 577 21.61 15.78 7.59
C GLY A 577 21.02 14.82 6.57
N GLN A 578 21.12 15.13 5.27
CA GLN A 578 20.67 14.21 4.20
C GLN A 578 21.44 12.89 4.19
N LYS A 579 22.76 12.91 4.40
CA LYS A 579 23.58 11.68 4.49
C LYS A 579 23.22 10.85 5.72
N LEU A 580 23.00 11.50 6.87
CA LEU A 580 22.58 10.82 8.10
C LEU A 580 21.19 10.21 7.95
N LEU A 581 20.24 10.94 7.38
CA LEU A 581 18.89 10.44 7.10
C LEU A 581 18.92 9.20 6.20
N ASN A 582 19.70 9.25 5.11
CA ASN A 582 19.93 8.09 4.25
C ASN A 582 20.51 6.91 5.01
N PHE A 583 21.51 7.15 5.85
CA PHE A 583 22.12 6.11 6.66
C PHE A 583 21.09 5.45 7.59
N TYR A 584 20.29 6.23 8.34
CA TYR A 584 19.28 5.69 9.26
C TYR A 584 18.21 4.86 8.54
N ILE A 585 17.70 5.36 7.40
CA ILE A 585 16.73 4.62 6.59
C ILE A 585 17.33 3.32 6.06
N LEU A 586 18.58 3.33 5.60
CA LEU A 586 19.25 2.12 5.13
C LEU A 586 19.51 1.11 6.27
N GLN A 587 19.76 1.56 7.51
CA GLN A 587 19.88 0.68 8.66
C GLN A 587 18.56 -0.04 8.97
N MET A 588 17.47 0.72 9.01
CA MET A 588 16.13 0.13 9.19
C MET A 588 15.81 -0.88 8.09
N ALA A 589 16.09 -0.56 6.81
CA ALA A 589 15.87 -1.46 5.68
C ALA A 589 16.72 -2.75 5.78
N ARG A 590 17.96 -2.66 6.26
CA ARG A 590 18.82 -3.83 6.50
C ARG A 590 18.30 -4.75 7.59
N ILE A 591 17.83 -4.18 8.71
CA ILE A 591 17.29 -4.94 9.87
C ILE A 591 16.12 -5.83 9.43
N VAL A 592 15.23 -5.29 8.60
CA VAL A 592 14.03 -5.99 8.12
C VAL A 592 14.27 -6.82 6.85
N GLY A 593 15.48 -6.79 6.28
CA GLY A 593 15.81 -7.48 5.03
C GLY A 593 15.11 -6.92 3.80
N GLU A 594 14.73 -5.64 3.81
CA GLU A 594 14.12 -4.96 2.66
C GLU A 594 15.19 -4.25 1.80
N ASN A 595 15.17 -4.50 0.49
CA ASN A 595 16.16 -3.98 -0.46
C ASN A 595 15.69 -2.73 -1.24
N GLY A 596 14.79 -1.92 -0.67
CA GLY A 596 14.42 -0.60 -1.22
C GLY A 596 12.94 -0.25 -1.19
#